data_AF-A0A2V7GQD9-F1
#
_entry.id   AF-A0A2V7GQD9-F1
#
_cell.length_a   1.000
_cell.length_b   1.000
_cell.length_c   1.000
_cell.angle_alpha   90.00
_cell.angle_beta   90.00
_cell.angle_gamma   90.00
#
_symmetry.space_group_name_H-M   'P 1'
#
loop_
_entity.id
_entity.type
_entity.pdbx_description
1 polymer ?
#
loop_
_entity_poly.entity_id
_entity_poly.type
_entity_poly.pdbx_seq_one_letter_code
_entity_poly.pdbx_strand_id
1 'polypeptide(L)'
;MNVRLGEDDARKVARLRQAGVQISRIVREAIRAEHDRRIGRRGTPRHPAEIMAEIYAAYPDPPGLAARRVDLRDRRAVRRAVLARMRRRRA
;
A
#
# COMPACT_ATOMS: atom_id res chain seq x y z
N MET A 1 -2.59 6.19 22.42
CA MET A 1 -1.78 7.41 22.19
C MET A 1 -2.34 8.51 23.07
N ASN A 2 -1.49 9.17 23.87
CA ASN A 2 -1.88 10.31 24.70
C ASN A 2 -1.36 11.60 24.05
N VAL A 3 -2.22 12.61 23.93
CA VAL A 3 -1.89 13.90 23.32
C VAL A 3 -1.89 14.96 24.43
N ARG A 4 -0.81 15.74 24.51
CA ARG A 4 -0.75 16.90 25.42
C ARG A 4 -1.43 18.08 24.74
N LEU A 5 -2.32 18.74 25.46
CA LEU A 5 -3.04 19.92 24.98
C LEU A 5 -2.56 21.16 25.74
N GLY A 6 -2.52 22.29 25.06
CA GLY A 6 -2.38 23.60 25.73
C GLY A 6 -3.63 23.94 26.54
N GLU A 7 -3.51 24.91 27.44
CA GLU A 7 -4.60 25.30 28.35
C GLU A 7 -5.88 25.70 27.61
N ASP A 8 -5.74 26.46 26.53
CA ASP A 8 -6.88 26.92 25.72
C ASP A 8 -7.65 25.77 25.10
N ASP A 9 -6.94 24.78 24.55
CA ASP A 9 -7.54 23.61 23.93
C ASP A 9 -8.13 22.66 24.96
N ALA A 10 -7.51 22.55 26.15
CA ALA A 10 -8.08 21.83 27.27
C ALA A 10 -9.43 22.43 27.71
N ARG A 11 -9.54 23.77 27.78
CA ARG A 11 -10.81 24.45 28.09
C ARG A 11 -11.89 24.17 27.03
N LYS A 12 -11.54 24.21 25.74
CA LYS A 12 -12.47 23.88 24.65
C LYS A 12 -12.92 22.41 24.71
N VAL A 13 -12.00 21.49 24.95
CA VAL A 13 -12.28 20.06 25.12
C VAL A 13 -13.22 19.81 26.29
N ALA A 14 -13.05 20.50 27.42
CA ALA A 14 -13.94 20.38 28.57
C ALA A 14 -15.38 20.80 28.22
N ARG A 15 -15.56 21.93 27.52
CA ARG A 15 -16.89 22.38 27.06
C ARG A 15 -17.53 21.40 26.07
N LEU A 16 -16.75 20.86 25.13
CA LEU A 16 -17.24 19.86 24.18
C LEU A 16 -17.69 18.58 24.89
N ARG A 17 -16.96 18.13 25.92
CA ARG A 17 -17.36 16.98 26.73
C ARG A 17 -18.66 17.24 27.50
N GLN A 18 -18.82 18.43 28.08
CA GLN A 18 -20.06 18.83 28.76
C GLN A 18 -21.26 18.82 27.80
N ALA A 19 -21.05 19.16 26.53
CA ALA A 19 -22.05 19.07 25.47
C ALA A 19 -22.26 17.63 24.92
N GLY A 20 -21.70 16.60 25.55
CA GLY A 20 -21.87 15.20 25.14
C GLY A 20 -21.02 14.77 23.95
N VAL A 21 -20.09 15.62 23.48
CA VAL A 21 -19.26 15.33 22.31
C VAL A 21 -18.14 14.37 22.67
N GLN A 22 -18.05 13.26 21.92
CA GLN A 22 -16.97 12.30 22.06
C GLN A 22 -15.69 12.81 21.38
N ILE A 23 -14.77 13.37 22.16
CA ILE A 23 -13.48 13.89 21.68
C ILE A 23 -12.70 12.82 20.89
N SER A 24 -12.78 11.56 21.31
CA SER A 24 -12.09 10.45 20.63
C SER A 24 -12.58 10.26 19.20
N ARG A 25 -13.87 10.53 18.93
CA ARG A 25 -14.44 10.51 17.58
C ARG A 25 -13.86 11.62 16.72
N ILE A 26 -13.85 12.86 17.23
CA ILE A 26 -13.25 14.02 16.54
C ILE A 26 -11.80 13.73 16.18
N VAL A 27 -11.00 13.26 17.16
CA VAL A 27 -9.58 12.96 16.93
C VAL A 27 -9.39 11.88 15.88
N ARG A 28 -10.18 10.79 15.91
CA ARG A 28 -10.12 9.74 14.89
C ARG A 28 -10.49 10.26 13.50
N GLU A 29 -11.53 11.07 13.39
CA GLU A 29 -11.96 11.67 12.11
C GLU A 29 -10.90 12.63 11.57
N ALA A 30 -10.30 13.47 12.41
CA ALA A 30 -9.22 14.37 12.03
C ALA A 30 -7.95 13.60 11.58
N ILE A 31 -7.57 12.54 12.30
CA ILE A 31 -6.45 11.68 11.91
C ILE A 31 -6.72 11.03 10.54
N ARG A 32 -7.92 10.49 10.32
CA ARG A 32 -8.30 9.90 9.02
C ARG A 32 -8.24 10.94 7.91
N ALA A 33 -8.83 12.11 8.10
CA ALA A 33 -8.82 13.17 7.11
C ALA A 33 -7.40 13.65 6.76
N GLU A 34 -6.52 13.79 7.76
CA GLU A 34 -5.13 14.18 7.55
C GLU A 34 -4.31 13.06 6.89
N HIS A 35 -4.55 11.81 7.29
CA HIS A 35 -3.98 10.65 6.63
C HIS A 35 -4.38 10.60 5.16
N ASP A 36 -5.66 10.78 4.85
CA ASP A 36 -6.16 10.74 3.47
C ASP A 36 -5.59 11.89 2.64
N ARG A 37 -5.48 13.08 3.24
CA ARG A 37 -4.87 14.25 2.61
C ARG A 37 -3.40 14.03 2.25
N ARG A 38 -2.61 13.46 3.17
CA ARG A 38 -1.14 13.31 3.01
C ARG A 38 -0.73 12.02 2.30
N ILE A 39 -1.42 10.93 2.58
CA ILE A 39 -1.06 9.56 2.19
C ILE A 39 -2.14 8.96 1.30
N GLY A 40 -3.41 9.12 1.65
CA GLY A 40 -4.55 8.52 0.91
C GLY A 40 -4.79 9.08 -0.49
N ARG A 41 -4.12 10.18 -0.89
CA ARG A 41 -4.07 10.65 -2.28
C ARG A 41 -3.06 9.91 -3.17
N ARG A 42 -2.36 8.89 -2.67
CA ARG A 42 -1.61 7.96 -3.52
C ARG A 42 -2.54 6.90 -4.12
N GLY A 43 -3.29 7.34 -5.11
CA GLY A 43 -4.03 6.50 -6.04
C GLY A 43 -5.35 5.98 -5.47
N THR A 44 -6.42 6.20 -6.23
CA THR A 44 -7.53 5.25 -6.31
C THR A 44 -6.97 3.83 -6.18
N PRO A 45 -7.59 2.90 -5.42
CA PRO A 45 -7.18 1.51 -5.44
C PRO A 45 -7.35 0.98 -6.87
N ARG A 46 -6.32 1.16 -7.69
CA ARG A 46 -6.28 0.63 -9.04
C ARG A 46 -6.15 -0.86 -8.89
N HIS A 47 -7.02 -1.57 -9.58
CA HIS A 47 -6.97 -3.02 -9.54
C HIS A 47 -5.59 -3.44 -10.08
N PRO A 48 -4.86 -4.38 -9.46
CA PRO A 48 -3.55 -4.79 -9.95
C PRO A 48 -3.55 -5.18 -11.44
N ALA A 49 -4.67 -5.71 -11.95
CA ALA A 49 -4.85 -5.99 -13.38
C ALA A 49 -4.79 -4.75 -14.27
N GLU A 50 -5.35 -3.61 -13.84
CA GLU A 50 -5.33 -2.35 -14.59
C GLU A 50 -3.90 -1.79 -14.69
N ILE A 51 -3.16 -1.84 -13.58
CA ILE A 51 -1.75 -1.43 -13.55
C ILE A 51 -0.92 -2.30 -14.50
N MET A 52 -1.12 -3.62 -14.45
CA MET A 52 -0.40 -4.53 -15.35
C MET A 52 -0.78 -4.30 -16.81
N ALA A 53 -2.05 -4.03 -17.10
CA ALA A 53 -2.50 -3.70 -18.45
C ALA A 53 -1.85 -2.42 -18.99
N GLU A 54 -1.76 -1.36 -18.19
CA GLU A 54 -1.05 -0.13 -18.54
C GLU A 54 0.43 -0.41 -18.84
N ILE A 55 1.09 -1.23 -18.03
CA ILE A 55 2.51 -1.60 -18.23
C ILE A 55 2.69 -2.35 -19.54
N TYR A 56 1.86 -3.36 -19.83
CA TYR A 56 1.97 -4.15 -21.06
C TYR A 56 1.63 -3.33 -22.31
N ALA A 57 0.72 -2.36 -22.21
CA ALA A 57 0.40 -1.46 -23.31
C ALA A 57 1.56 -0.50 -23.61
N ALA A 58 2.20 0.03 -22.57
CA ALA A 58 3.34 0.94 -22.71
C ALA A 58 4.63 0.22 -23.17
N TYR A 59 4.79 -1.04 -22.78
CA TYR A 59 5.97 -1.87 -23.08
C TYR A 59 5.52 -3.24 -23.58
N PRO A 60 5.12 -3.36 -24.86
CA PRO A 60 4.68 -4.63 -25.39
C PRO A 60 5.82 -5.65 -25.38
N ASP A 61 5.49 -6.88 -25.01
CA ASP A 61 6.43 -8.00 -25.07
C ASP A 61 6.88 -8.23 -26.53
N PRO A 62 8.19 -8.40 -26.79
CA PRO A 62 8.68 -8.66 -28.13
C PRO A 62 8.12 -9.97 -28.70
N PRO A 63 7.83 -10.02 -30.02
CA PRO A 63 7.32 -11.22 -30.66
C PRO A 63 8.33 -12.37 -30.55
N GLY A 64 7.83 -13.60 -30.31
CA GLY A 64 8.66 -14.80 -30.21
C GLY A 64 9.27 -15.07 -28.83
N LEU A 65 8.80 -14.39 -27.79
CA LEU A 65 9.18 -14.67 -26.40
C LEU A 65 8.88 -16.15 -26.08
N ALA A 66 9.94 -16.91 -25.77
CA ALA A 66 9.81 -18.32 -25.47
C ALA A 66 8.88 -18.53 -24.27
N ALA A 67 7.98 -19.50 -24.39
CA ALA A 67 7.11 -19.89 -23.30
C ALA A 67 7.93 -20.17 -22.03
N ARG A 68 7.43 -19.70 -20.89
CA ARG A 68 8.08 -19.93 -19.59
C ARG A 68 8.18 -21.43 -19.36
N ARG A 69 9.40 -21.91 -19.18
CA ARG A 69 9.71 -23.33 -18.96
C ARG A 69 9.32 -23.86 -17.58
N VAL A 70 8.84 -22.98 -16.69
CA VAL A 70 8.59 -23.29 -15.27
C VAL A 70 7.27 -22.65 -14.87
N ASP A 71 6.40 -23.46 -14.26
CA ASP A 71 5.20 -22.95 -13.61
C ASP A 71 5.59 -22.10 -12.40
N LEU A 72 5.18 -20.83 -12.40
CA LEU A 72 5.49 -19.89 -11.33
C LEU A 72 4.70 -20.16 -10.05
N ARG A 73 3.66 -20.99 -10.10
CA ARG A 73 2.89 -21.38 -8.92
C ARG A 73 3.57 -22.52 -8.15
N ASP A 74 4.44 -23.31 -8.78
CA ASP A 74 5.26 -24.31 -8.10
C ASP A 74 6.56 -23.68 -7.56
N ARG A 75 6.53 -23.34 -6.26
CA ARG A 75 7.67 -22.77 -5.54
C ARG A 75 8.94 -23.63 -5.62
N ARG A 76 8.82 -24.95 -5.62
CA ARG A 76 9.99 -25.86 -5.66
C ARG A 76 10.60 -25.86 -7.06
N ALA A 77 9.77 -25.92 -8.11
CA ALA A 77 10.24 -25.83 -9.49
C ALA A 77 10.94 -24.50 -9.77
N VAL A 78 10.36 -23.37 -9.32
CA VAL A 78 10.97 -22.04 -9.43
C VAL A 78 12.34 -21.99 -8.74
N ARG A 79 12.43 -22.46 -7.48
CA ARG A 79 13.71 -22.46 -6.75
C ARG A 79 14.79 -23.25 -7.48
N ARG A 80 14.47 -24.45 -7.99
CA ARG A 80 15.42 -25.27 -8.76
C ARG A 80 15.89 -24.54 -10.02
N ALA A 81 14.97 -23.93 -10.76
CA ALA A 81 15.29 -23.22 -12.00
C ALA A 81 16.19 -22.00 -11.76
N VAL A 82 15.92 -21.22 -10.70
CA VAL A 82 16.76 -20.09 -10.30
C VAL A 82 18.16 -20.56 -9.92
N LEU A 83 18.27 -21.58 -9.07
CA LEU A 83 19.58 -22.13 -8.67
C LEU A 83 20.37 -22.68 -9.87
N ALA A 84 19.72 -23.40 -10.79
CA ALA A 84 20.35 -23.91 -12.00
C ALA A 84 20.84 -22.78 -12.92
N ARG A 85 20.08 -21.68 -13.04
CA ARG A 85 20.51 -20.48 -13.78
C ARG A 85 21.71 -19.80 -13.11
N MET A 86 21.70 -19.66 -11.78
CA MET A 86 22.81 -19.04 -11.06
C MET A 86 24.11 -19.85 -11.18
N ARG A 87 24.03 -21.18 -11.11
CA ARG A 87 25.19 -22.07 -11.31
C ARG A 87 25.79 -21.93 -12.71
N ARG A 88 24.94 -21.91 -13.75
CA ARG A 88 25.40 -21.72 -15.15
C ARG A 88 26.06 -20.38 -15.44
N ARG A 89 25.78 -19.34 -14.64
CA ARG A 89 26.38 -18.01 -14.82
C ARG A 89 27.74 -17.88 -14.11
N ARG A 90 28.05 -18.80 -13.19
CA ARG A 90 29.27 -18.79 -12.38
C ARG A 90 30.35 -19.74 -12.93
N ALA A 91 29.98 -20.64 -13.82
CA ALA A 91 30.89 -21.43 -14.66
C ALA A 91 31.19 -20.66 -15.93
#